data_AF-A0A3M1YFV7-F1
#
_entry.id   AF-A0A3M1YFV7-F1
#
_cell.length_a   1.000
_cell.length_b   1.000
_cell.length_c   1.000
_cell.angle_alpha   90.00
_cell.angle_beta   90.00
_cell.angle_gamma   90.00
#
_symmetry.space_group_name_H-M   'P 1'
#
loop_
_entity.id
_entity.type
_entity.pdbx_description
1 polymer ?
#
loop_
_entity_poly.entity_id
_entity_poly.type
_entity_poly.pdbx_seq_one_letter_code
_entity_poly.pdbx_strand_id
1 'polypeptide(L)'
;MNKEKQDFIDTNKHIIEDCVNGSSEAINRFFNHNKPLIGYIVNYYSKLLPSYQRDDLYQEAYYGFLRALKRFDYSKLKTGRPESFFITNIHAAVQKYTYKNRRIYNRNSYLEDHLY
;
A
#
# COMPACT_ATOMS: atom_id res chain seq x y z
N MET A 1 -6.85 1.20 29.83
CA MET A 1 -6.09 0.76 28.63
C MET A 1 -4.93 -0.08 29.13
N ASN A 2 -4.73 -1.31 28.64
CA ASN A 2 -3.75 -2.25 29.23
C ASN A 2 -2.32 -1.94 28.74
N LYS A 3 -1.32 -2.16 29.61
CA LYS A 3 0.10 -1.82 29.39
C LYS A 3 0.66 -2.36 28.07
N GLU A 4 0.33 -3.60 27.70
CA GLU A 4 0.76 -4.21 26.43
C GLU A 4 0.21 -3.51 25.18
N LYS A 5 -1.02 -2.98 25.23
CA LYS A 5 -1.58 -2.17 24.13
C LYS A 5 -0.89 -0.82 24.02
N GLN A 6 -0.45 -0.25 25.14
CA GLN A 6 0.28 1.01 25.17
C GLN A 6 1.70 0.83 24.63
N ASP A 7 2.42 -0.20 25.07
CA ASP A 7 3.76 -0.53 24.60
C ASP A 7 3.79 -0.85 23.09
N PHE A 8 2.76 -1.51 22.56
CA PHE A 8 2.60 -1.74 21.12
C PHE A 8 2.40 -0.44 20.33
N ILE A 9 1.55 0.47 20.84
CA ILE A 9 1.31 1.78 20.24
C ILE A 9 2.59 2.62 20.24
N ASP A 10 3.33 2.62 21.35
CA ASP A 10 4.55 3.40 21.50
C ASP A 10 5.70 2.84 20.65
N THR A 11 5.81 1.51 20.52
CA THR A 11 6.77 0.86 19.62
C THR A 11 6.51 1.20 18.14
N ASN A 12 5.24 1.16 17.71
CA ASN A 12 4.90 1.48 16.32
C ASN A 12 4.98 2.97 16.02
N LYS A 13 4.83 3.82 17.04
CA LYS A 13 5.00 5.27 16.90
C LYS A 13 6.44 5.63 16.50
N HIS A 14 7.44 5.09 17.19
CA HIS A 14 8.85 5.36 16.86
C HIS A 14 9.22 4.89 15.45
N ILE A 15 8.76 3.71 15.03
CA ILE A 15 9.01 3.21 13.66
C ILE A 15 8.40 4.16 12.62
N ILE A 16 7.21 4.68 12.87
CA ILE A 16 6.53 5.58 11.94
C ILE A 16 7.18 6.95 11.91
N GLU A 17 7.62 7.49 13.05
CA GLU A 17 8.41 8.71 13.13
C GLU A 17 9.70 8.58 12.32
N ASP A 18 10.43 7.47 12.47
CA ASP A 18 11.63 7.19 11.68
C ASP A 18 11.33 7.08 10.18
N CYS A 19 10.20 6.46 9.81
CA CYS A 19 9.77 6.40 8.42
C CYS A 19 9.48 7.80 7.86
N VAL A 20 8.78 8.65 8.61
CA VAL A 20 8.44 10.03 8.23
C VAL A 20 9.71 10.88 8.09
N ASN A 21 10.70 10.65 8.95
CA ASN A 21 12.02 11.29 8.87
C ASN A 21 12.91 10.75 7.73
N GLY A 22 12.43 9.77 6.95
CA GLY A 22 13.11 9.28 5.76
C GLY A 22 14.13 8.16 6.02
N SER A 23 14.10 7.51 7.19
CA SER A 23 14.94 6.35 7.46
C SER A 23 14.58 5.20 6.51
N SER A 24 15.48 4.90 5.57
CA SER A 24 15.30 3.81 4.62
C SER A 24 15.16 2.45 5.32
N GLU A 25 15.87 2.26 6.43
CA GLU A 25 15.74 1.06 7.26
C GLU A 25 14.35 0.95 7.87
N ALA A 26 13.84 2.03 8.48
CA ALA A 26 12.50 2.02 9.08
C ALA A 26 11.41 1.80 8.03
N ILE A 27 11.53 2.46 6.87
CA ILE A 27 10.62 2.29 5.72
C ILE A 27 10.57 0.82 5.30
N ASN A 28 11.74 0.20 5.10
CA ASN A 28 11.83 -1.20 4.71
C ASN A 28 11.30 -2.13 5.80
N ARG A 29 11.59 -1.85 7.07
CA ARG A 29 11.11 -2.62 8.22
C ARG A 29 9.59 -2.56 8.32
N PHE A 30 8.99 -1.38 8.22
CA PHE A 30 7.54 -1.21 8.23
C PHE A 30 6.88 -1.97 7.09
N PHE A 31 7.41 -1.80 5.87
CA PHE A 31 6.83 -2.43 4.69
C PHE A 31 6.93 -3.96 4.74
N ASN A 32 8.07 -4.49 5.17
CA ASN A 32 8.28 -5.93 5.34
C ASN A 32 7.43 -6.51 6.47
N HIS A 33 7.29 -5.80 7.60
CA HIS A 33 6.43 -6.22 8.70
C HIS A 33 4.96 -6.33 8.25
N ASN A 34 4.51 -5.40 7.42
CA ASN A 34 3.14 -5.37 6.88
C ASN A 34 2.95 -6.21 5.61
N LYS A 35 3.97 -6.94 5.16
CA LYS A 35 3.94 -7.72 3.92
C LYS A 35 2.78 -8.72 3.83
N PRO A 36 2.33 -9.42 4.89
CA PRO A 36 1.15 -10.28 4.82
C PRO A 36 -0.12 -9.53 4.44
N LEU A 37 -0.36 -8.36 5.04
CA LEU A 37 -1.54 -7.53 4.76
C LEU A 37 -1.46 -6.88 3.38
N ILE A 38 -0.28 -6.39 2.99
CA ILE A 38 -0.02 -5.89 1.63
C ILE A 38 -0.24 -7.01 0.61
N GLY A 39 0.23 -8.21 0.91
CA GLY A 39 0.05 -9.39 0.07
C GLY A 39 -1.43 -9.76 -0.11
N TYR A 40 -2.25 -9.63 0.94
CA TYR A 40 -3.71 -9.79 0.83
C TYR A 40 -4.32 -8.80 -0.18
N ILE A 41 -3.95 -7.52 -0.09
CA ILE A 41 -4.41 -6.47 -1.01
C ILE A 41 -3.96 -6.79 -2.44
N VAL A 42 -2.66 -7.09 -2.64
CA VAL A 42 -2.11 -7.41 -3.95
C VAL A 42 -2.79 -8.63 -4.56
N ASN A 43 -2.97 -9.71 -3.80
CA ASN A 43 -3.62 -10.94 -4.28
C ASN A 43 -5.10 -10.73 -4.63
N TYR A 44 -5.79 -9.79 -3.96
CA TYR A 44 -7.15 -9.43 -4.32
C TYR A 44 -7.20 -8.79 -5.72
N TYR A 45 -6.33 -7.81 -5.98
CA TYR A 45 -6.32 -7.07 -7.24
C TYR A 45 -5.62 -7.79 -8.39
N SER A 46 -4.66 -8.68 -8.11
CA SER A 46 -3.93 -9.43 -9.14
C SER A 46 -4.86 -10.31 -9.97
N LYS A 47 -6.02 -10.71 -9.44
CA LYS A 47 -7.05 -11.47 -10.16
C LYS A 47 -7.72 -10.68 -11.29
N LEU A 48 -7.54 -9.36 -11.32
CA LEU A 48 -8.16 -8.45 -12.29
C LEU A 48 -7.20 -8.02 -13.39
N LEU A 49 -5.96 -8.49 -13.36
CA LEU A 49 -4.88 -8.13 -14.27
C LEU A 49 -4.18 -9.39 -14.80
N PRO A 50 -3.41 -9.28 -15.90
CA PRO A 50 -2.49 -10.32 -16.32
C PRO A 50 -1.49 -10.69 -15.21
N SER A 51 -1.11 -11.97 -15.16
CA SER A 51 -0.26 -12.53 -14.09
C SER A 51 1.11 -11.83 -13.96
N TYR A 52 1.67 -11.36 -15.08
CA TYR A 52 2.96 -10.66 -15.11
C TYR A 52 2.93 -9.29 -14.41
N GLN A 53 1.75 -8.71 -14.15
CA GLN A 53 1.63 -7.40 -13.47
C GLN A 53 1.58 -7.52 -11.94
N ARG A 54 1.72 -8.72 -11.38
CA ARG A 54 1.65 -8.90 -9.91
C ARG A 54 2.77 -8.16 -9.19
N ASP A 55 3.97 -8.14 -9.74
CA ASP A 55 5.10 -7.44 -9.14
C ASP A 55 4.93 -5.92 -9.20
N ASP A 56 4.33 -5.40 -10.29
CA ASP A 56 3.94 -3.99 -10.40
C ASP A 56 2.98 -3.58 -9.27
N LEU A 57 2.07 -4.47 -8.85
CA LEU A 57 1.16 -4.19 -7.74
C LEU A 57 1.89 -4.03 -6.40
N TYR A 58 2.94 -4.83 -6.15
CA TYR A 58 3.78 -4.64 -4.96
C TYR A 58 4.57 -3.33 -5.03
N GLN A 59 5.06 -2.96 -6.20
CA GLN A 59 5.76 -1.69 -6.40
C GLN A 59 4.82 -0.49 -6.20
N GLU A 60 3.59 -0.56 -6.69
CA GLU A 60 2.58 0.47 -6.46
C GLU A 60 2.11 0.54 -5.02
N ALA A 61 2.07 -0.60 -4.32
CA ALA A 61 1.87 -0.61 -2.87
C ALA A 61 2.98 0.17 -2.16
N TYR A 62 4.24 -0.06 -2.53
CA TYR A 62 5.39 0.67 -1.98
C TYR A 62 5.31 2.18 -2.29
N TYR A 63 4.98 2.58 -3.52
CA TYR A 63 4.78 3.98 -3.85
C TYR A 63 3.58 4.61 -3.13
N GLY A 64 2.50 3.85 -2.93
CA GLY A 64 1.37 4.25 -2.08
C GLY A 64 1.81 4.58 -0.66
N PHE A 65 2.65 3.72 -0.08
CA PHE A 65 3.24 3.94 1.24
C PHE A 65 4.13 5.20 1.28
N LEU A 66 5.07 5.35 0.35
CA LEU A 66 5.96 6.52 0.31
C LEU A 66 5.19 7.84 0.14
N ARG A 67 4.13 7.86 -0.68
CA ARG A 67 3.24 9.02 -0.83
C ARG A 67 2.47 9.33 0.45
N ALA A 68 2.11 8.29 1.21
CA ALA A 68 1.43 8.45 2.49
C ALA A 68 2.37 9.06 3.53
N LEU A 69 3.64 8.61 3.62
CA LEU A 69 4.64 9.18 4.52
C LEU A 69 4.81 10.69 4.32
N LYS A 70 4.91 11.15 3.06
CA LYS A 70 5.04 12.59 2.74
C LYS A 70 3.85 13.45 3.19
N ARG A 71 2.68 12.83 3.43
CA ARG A 71 1.43 13.51 3.78
C ARG A 71 0.99 13.22 5.22
N PHE A 72 1.72 12.37 5.91
CA PHE A 72 1.31 11.86 7.20
C PHE A 72 1.47 12.95 8.25
N ASP A 73 0.45 13.09 9.09
CA ASP A 73 0.34 14.14 10.09
C ASP A 73 -0.41 13.58 11.29
N TYR A 74 0.30 13.39 12.40
CA TYR A 74 -0.26 12.84 13.63
C TYR A 74 -1.45 13.66 14.14
N SER A 75 -1.45 14.97 13.95
CA SER A 75 -2.54 15.86 14.42
C SER A 75 -3.88 15.58 13.71
N LYS A 76 -3.83 14.96 12.53
CA LYS A 76 -5.02 14.65 11.71
C LYS A 76 -5.56 13.23 11.92
N LEU A 77 -4.94 12.42 12.79
CA LEU A 77 -5.38 11.06 13.05
C LEU A 77 -6.64 11.04 13.91
N LYS A 78 -7.76 10.62 13.31
CA LYS A 78 -9.04 10.46 14.03
C LYS A 78 -9.10 9.19 14.90
N THR A 79 -8.35 8.16 14.54
CA THR A 79 -8.49 6.80 15.11
C THR A 79 -7.33 6.36 16.00
N GLY A 80 -6.32 7.22 16.20
CA GLY A 80 -5.10 6.88 16.96
C GLY A 80 -4.25 5.74 16.36
N ARG A 81 -4.64 5.20 15.20
CA ARG A 81 -3.97 4.08 14.52
C ARG A 81 -3.31 4.55 13.24
N PRO A 82 -2.03 4.97 13.29
CA PRO A 82 -1.34 5.51 12.13
C PRO A 82 -1.17 4.47 11.01
N GLU A 83 -1.02 3.20 11.36
CA GLU A 83 -0.96 2.08 10.40
C GLU A 83 -2.15 2.05 9.45
N SER A 84 -3.37 2.29 9.96
CA SER A 84 -4.58 2.29 9.14
C SER A 84 -4.50 3.33 8.04
N PHE A 85 -3.95 4.51 8.32
CA PHE A 85 -3.74 5.55 7.30
C PHE A 85 -2.81 5.06 6.18
N PHE A 86 -1.69 4.42 6.54
CA PHE A 86 -0.74 3.90 5.55
C PHE A 86 -1.35 2.78 4.71
N ILE A 87 -2.01 1.81 5.35
CA ILE A 87 -2.67 0.70 4.65
C ILE A 87 -3.76 1.21 3.70
N THR A 88 -4.57 2.21 4.09
CA THR A 88 -5.56 2.81 3.19
C THR A 88 -4.92 3.45 1.96
N ASN A 89 -3.80 4.16 2.11
CA ASN A 89 -3.11 4.76 0.97
C ASN A 89 -2.42 3.71 0.07
N ILE A 90 -1.87 2.65 0.66
CA ILE A 90 -1.34 1.49 -0.06
C ILE A 90 -2.45 0.86 -0.91
N HIS A 91 -3.59 0.55 -0.30
CA HIS A 91 -4.75 -0.02 -0.97
C HIS A 91 -5.22 0.86 -2.13
N ALA A 92 -5.39 2.17 -1.89
CA ALA A 92 -5.81 3.11 -2.92
C ALA A 92 -4.84 3.17 -4.11
N ALA A 93 -3.54 3.07 -3.88
CA ALA A 93 -2.53 3.04 -4.94
C ALA A 93 -2.65 1.78 -5.81
N VAL A 94 -2.71 0.61 -5.18
CA VAL A 94 -2.88 -0.68 -5.86
C VAL A 94 -4.18 -0.71 -6.67
N GLN A 95 -5.28 -0.25 -6.07
CA GLN A 95 -6.58 -0.17 -6.73
C GLN A 95 -6.54 0.76 -7.96
N LYS A 96 -5.96 1.95 -7.82
CA LYS A 96 -5.85 2.93 -8.91
C LYS A 96 -5.04 2.38 -10.08
N TYR A 97 -3.90 1.74 -9.80
CA TYR A 97 -3.09 1.09 -10.84
C TYR A 97 -3.90 -0.01 -11.54
N THR A 98 -4.59 -0.84 -10.77
CA THR A 98 -5.37 -1.95 -11.29
C THR A 98 -6.46 -1.50 -12.24
N TYR A 99 -7.29 -0.52 -11.84
CA TYR A 99 -8.37 -0.05 -12.71
C TYR A 99 -7.86 0.68 -13.96
N LYS A 100 -6.74 1.40 -13.84
CA LYS A 100 -6.09 2.01 -15.02
C LYS A 100 -5.65 0.95 -16.01
N ASN A 101 -4.95 -0.11 -15.56
CA ASN A 101 -4.38 -1.12 -16.43
C ASN A 101 -5.41 -2.11 -16.96
N ARG A 102 -6.41 -2.49 -16.16
CA ARG A 102 -7.55 -3.31 -16.62
C ARG A 102 -8.28 -2.65 -17.80
N ARG A 103 -8.48 -1.32 -17.74
CA ARG A 103 -9.10 -0.57 -18.84
C ARG A 103 -8.25 -0.63 -20.12
N ILE A 104 -6.93 -0.54 -19.99
CA ILE A 104 -6.01 -0.61 -21.13
C ILE A 104 -6.02 -2.03 -21.72
N TYR A 105 -5.92 -3.05 -20.89
CA TYR A 105 -5.96 -4.45 -21.30
C TYR A 105 -7.24 -4.79 -22.06
N ASN A 106 -8.41 -4.45 -21.51
CA ASN A 106 -9.69 -4.71 -22.17
C ASN A 106 -9.81 -4.00 -23.51
N ARG A 107 -9.30 -2.77 -23.63
CA ARG A 107 -9.30 -2.01 -24.89
C ARG A 107 -8.43 -2.70 -25.94
N ASN A 108 -7.24 -3.17 -25.56
CA ASN A 108 -6.32 -3.80 -26.49
C ASN A 108 -6.84 -5.16 -26.96
N SER A 109 -7.37 -5.98 -26.05
CA SER A 109 -7.99 -7.27 -26.39
C SER A 109 -9.14 -7.10 -27.39
N TYR A 110 -10.01 -6.11 -27.20
CA TYR A 110 -11.10 -5.82 -28.14
C TYR A 110 -10.60 -5.43 -29.53
N LEU A 111 -9.50 -4.70 -29.63
CA LEU A 111 -8.92 -4.30 -30.92
C LEU A 111 -8.29 -5.50 -31.64
N GLU A 112 -7.67 -6.42 -30.90
CA GLU A 112 -7.10 -7.65 -31.46
C GLU A 112 -8.18 -8.59 -32.01
N ASP A 113 -9.33 -8.71 -31.33
CA ASP A 113 -10.43 -9.60 -31.71
C ASP A 113 -11.29 -9.10 -32.90
N HIS A 114 -11.16 -7.82 -33.29
CA HIS A 114 -12.08 -7.17 -34.25
C HIS A 114 -11.41 -6.41 -35.40
N LEU A 115 -10.08 -6.36 -35.46
CA LEU A 115 -9.34 -5.74 -36.56
C LEU A 115 -8.59 -6.74 -37.45
N TYR A 116 -8.79 -8.04 -37.24
CA TYR A 116 -8.29 -9.14 -38.09
C TYR A 116 -9.42 -10.03 -38.58
#